data_AF-A0AAE1QMH3-F1
#
_entry.id   AF-A0AAE1QMH3-F1
#
_cell.length_a   1.000
_cell.length_b   1.000
_cell.length_c   1.000
_cell.angle_alpha   90.00
_cell.angle_beta   90.00
_cell.angle_gamma   90.00
#
_symmetry.space_group_name_H-M   'P 1'
#
loop_
_entity.id
_entity.type
_entity.pdbx_description
1 polymer ?
#
loop_
_entity_poly.entity_id
_entity_poly.type
_entity_poly.pdbx_seq_one_letter_code
_entity_poly.pdbx_strand_id
1 'polypeptide(L)'
;MYYFDLAAVPLAFQGYGEYLVEQFGDMWVWYNTITNTTMATLSAQALNYPIGRLSWNIKEKVCEQESGQRVLTLSPCQVGEFTCTDGSCIPFAKRCDLKFDCKDKTDESFCDIVNYPGDYRSKLPPRPALRIRASSTGVVTRGLNPPLNAPLGYAGG
;
A
#
# COMPACT_ATOMS: atom_id res chain seq x y z
N MET A 1 -2.67 15.19 -10.00
CA MET A 1 -2.75 14.50 -11.30
C MET A 1 -1.36 14.56 -11.89
N TYR A 2 -0.71 13.41 -12.09
CA TYR A 2 0.61 13.32 -12.73
C TYR A 2 0.37 12.97 -14.20
N TYR A 3 1.16 13.52 -15.11
CA TYR A 3 1.13 13.10 -16.50
C TYR A 3 2.48 12.49 -16.89
N PHE A 4 2.41 11.57 -17.85
CA PHE A 4 3.58 10.91 -18.38
C PHE A 4 4.05 11.66 -19.62
N ASP A 5 5.28 12.18 -19.58
CA ASP A 5 5.86 12.85 -20.74
C ASP A 5 6.67 11.84 -21.56
N LEU A 6 6.03 11.33 -22.62
CA LEU A 6 6.65 10.41 -23.58
C LEU A 6 7.69 11.08 -24.49
N ALA A 7 7.72 12.42 -24.53
CA ALA A 7 8.65 13.19 -25.34
C ALA A 7 9.90 13.62 -24.55
N ALA A 8 9.88 13.51 -23.22
CA ALA A 8 11.03 13.78 -22.37
C ALA A 8 12.13 12.70 -22.57
N VAL A 9 13.37 13.16 -22.74
CA VAL A 9 14.56 12.30 -22.78
C VAL A 9 15.52 12.78 -21.68
N PRO A 10 15.63 12.06 -20.54
CA PRO A 10 14.99 10.77 -20.22
C PRO A 10 13.51 10.87 -19.83
N LEU A 11 12.83 9.71 -19.74
CA LEU A 11 11.41 9.62 -19.36
C LEU A 11 11.16 10.23 -17.98
N ALA A 12 10.09 11.03 -17.87
CA ALA A 12 9.74 11.72 -16.64
C ALA A 12 8.23 11.72 -16.35
N PHE A 13 7.89 11.71 -15.05
CA PHE A 13 6.55 11.94 -14.53
C PHE A 13 6.55 13.27 -13.79
N GLN A 14 5.76 14.21 -14.29
CA GLN A 14 5.64 15.54 -13.70
C GLN A 14 4.38 15.61 -12.84
N GLY A 15 4.57 16.02 -11.58
CA GLY A 15 3.49 16.25 -10.64
C GLY A 15 2.92 17.65 -10.70
N TYR A 16 1.93 17.89 -9.84
CA TYR A 16 1.45 19.25 -9.59
C TYR A 16 2.45 19.94 -8.66
N GLY A 17 3.20 20.91 -9.19
CA GLY A 17 4.20 21.68 -8.44
C GLY A 17 5.64 21.41 -8.89
N GLU A 18 6.56 21.47 -7.93
CA GLU A 18 8.02 21.46 -8.11
C GLU A 18 8.67 20.08 -7.94
N TYR A 19 7.90 18.99 -8.07
CA TYR A 19 8.42 17.63 -7.92
C TYR A 19 8.40 16.88 -9.24
N LEU A 20 9.53 16.24 -9.57
CA LEU A 20 9.70 15.43 -10.76
C LEU A 20 10.19 14.03 -10.38
N VAL A 21 9.68 13.02 -11.08
CA VAL A 21 10.21 11.66 -11.04
C VAL A 21 10.81 11.34 -12.40
N GLU A 22 12.11 11.16 -12.45
CA GLU A 22 12.86 10.98 -13.70
C GLU A 22 13.73 9.73 -13.63
N GLN A 23 13.93 9.07 -14.78
CA GLN A 23 14.76 7.88 -14.86
C GLN A 23 16.24 8.27 -15.08
N PHE A 24 17.10 7.79 -14.18
CA PHE A 24 18.55 7.90 -14.28
C PHE A 24 19.17 6.50 -14.28
N GLY A 25 19.47 5.98 -15.46
CA GLY A 25 19.97 4.61 -15.63
C GLY A 25 18.99 3.58 -15.08
N ASP A 26 19.46 2.77 -14.12
CA ASP A 26 18.68 1.70 -13.47
C ASP A 26 17.90 2.18 -12.23
N MET A 27 17.67 3.49 -12.09
CA MET A 27 16.93 4.04 -10.96
C MET A 27 15.94 5.11 -11.39
N TRP A 28 14.83 5.19 -10.68
CA TRP A 28 13.94 6.33 -10.68
C TRP A 28 14.31 7.26 -9.53
N VAL A 29 14.42 8.55 -9.82
CA VAL A 29 14.77 9.59 -8.86
C VAL A 29 13.61 10.55 -8.74
N TRP A 30 13.05 10.64 -7.54
CA TRP A 30 12.09 11.68 -7.18
C TRP A 30 12.85 12.84 -6.54
N TYR A 31 12.77 14.03 -7.12
CA TYR A 31 13.47 15.21 -6.63
C TYR A 31 12.63 16.48 -6.77
N ASN A 32 12.99 17.49 -5.96
CA ASN A 32 12.45 18.84 -6.06
C ASN A 32 13.24 19.63 -7.10
N THR A 33 12.58 20.17 -8.12
CA THR A 33 13.20 20.88 -9.26
C THR A 33 13.64 22.30 -8.91
N ILE A 34 13.06 22.92 -7.88
CA ILE A 34 13.44 24.26 -7.42
C ILE A 34 14.66 24.19 -6.50
N THR A 35 14.65 23.29 -5.52
CA THR A 35 15.74 23.15 -4.54
C THR A 35 16.83 22.16 -4.96
N ASN A 36 16.63 21.46 -6.09
CA ASN A 36 17.49 20.39 -6.59
C ASN A 36 17.82 19.32 -5.53
N THR A 37 16.83 19.00 -4.69
CA THR A 37 16.98 18.06 -3.58
C THR A 37 16.36 16.71 -3.93
N THR A 38 17.12 15.63 -3.78
CA THR A 38 16.61 14.28 -4.00
C THR A 38 15.74 13.84 -2.82
N MET A 39 14.46 13.61 -3.08
CA MET A 39 13.49 13.21 -2.06
C MET A 39 13.51 11.69 -1.87
N ALA A 40 13.55 10.92 -2.96
CA ALA A 40 13.60 9.46 -2.89
C ALA A 40 14.21 8.82 -4.14
N THR A 41 14.60 7.56 -3.99
CA THR A 41 15.15 6.73 -5.08
C THR A 41 14.47 5.36 -5.11
N LEU A 42 14.27 4.82 -6.31
CA LEU A 42 13.68 3.50 -6.55
C LEU A 42 14.55 2.74 -7.55
N SER A 43 14.91 1.49 -7.24
CA SER A 43 15.66 0.64 -8.16
C SER A 43 14.72 0.14 -9.28
N ALA A 44 15.07 0.44 -10.53
CA ALA A 44 14.35 -0.01 -11.71
C ALA A 44 14.78 -1.44 -12.06
N GLN A 45 14.32 -2.42 -11.29
CA GLN A 45 14.56 -3.82 -11.65
C GLN A 45 13.67 -4.21 -12.84
N ALA A 46 14.34 -4.37 -13.98
CA ALA A 46 14.01 -5.19 -15.14
C ALA A 46 12.73 -4.94 -15.97
N LEU A 47 12.01 -3.81 -15.85
CA LEU A 47 11.14 -3.17 -16.88
C LEU A 47 10.09 -2.16 -16.33
N ASN A 48 10.07 -1.87 -15.03
CA ASN A 48 8.91 -1.20 -14.44
C ASN A 48 9.01 0.33 -14.38
N TYR A 49 8.01 0.99 -14.98
CA TYR A 49 7.60 2.35 -14.63
C TYR A 49 7.43 2.47 -13.11
N PRO A 50 7.55 3.67 -12.52
CA PRO A 50 7.44 3.90 -11.07
C PRO A 50 5.99 3.84 -10.58
N ILE A 51 5.13 3.06 -11.24
CA ILE A 51 3.67 2.97 -11.07
C ILE A 51 3.33 1.78 -10.17
N GLY A 52 2.25 1.92 -9.41
CA GLY A 52 1.80 0.90 -8.45
C GLY A 52 2.31 1.19 -7.05
N ARG A 53 2.44 0.14 -6.24
CA ARG A 53 2.86 0.22 -4.83
C ARG A 53 4.31 -0.23 -4.70
N LEU A 54 5.25 0.69 -4.82
CA LEU A 54 6.67 0.36 -4.91
C LEU A 54 7.44 0.81 -3.67
N SER A 55 8.55 0.15 -3.41
CA SER A 55 9.40 0.43 -2.25
C SER A 55 10.47 1.46 -2.60
N TRP A 56 10.28 2.68 -2.14
CA TRP A 56 11.19 3.81 -2.33
C TRP A 56 12.13 3.96 -1.14
N ASN A 57 13.37 4.33 -1.42
CA ASN A 57 14.32 4.74 -0.41
C ASN A 57 14.26 6.27 -0.27
N ILE A 58 13.52 6.72 0.75
CA ILE A 58 13.35 8.12 1.11
C ILE A 58 14.67 8.65 1.67
N LYS A 59 15.19 9.73 1.08
CA LYS A 59 16.45 10.35 1.50
C LYS A 59 16.25 11.47 2.51
N GLU A 60 15.19 12.24 2.34
CA GLU A 60 14.87 13.40 3.18
C GLU A 60 13.62 13.16 4.02
N LYS A 61 13.49 13.90 5.12
CA LYS A 61 12.27 13.83 5.95
C LYS A 61 11.06 14.37 5.18
N VAL A 62 10.00 13.57 5.06
CA VAL A 62 8.75 13.95 4.38
C VAL A 62 7.59 13.76 5.34
N CYS A 63 6.77 14.79 5.56
CA CYS A 63 5.55 14.72 6.39
C CYS A 63 5.79 14.05 7.77
N GLU A 64 6.77 14.55 8.54
CA GLU A 64 7.17 14.00 9.85
C GLU A 64 7.73 12.57 9.83
N GLN A 65 7.89 11.95 8.66
CA GLN A 65 8.47 10.63 8.51
C GLN A 65 9.96 10.71 8.22
N GLU A 66 10.75 10.00 9.02
CA GLU A 66 12.21 9.88 8.84
C GLU A 66 12.57 9.13 7.55
N SER A 67 13.82 9.31 7.12
CA SER A 67 14.40 8.65 5.94
C SER A 67 14.37 7.12 6.04
N GLY A 68 14.55 6.46 4.89
CA GLY A 68 14.63 5.02 4.76
C GLY A 68 13.57 4.43 3.82
N GLN A 69 13.43 3.09 3.88
CA GLN A 69 12.58 2.35 2.95
C GLN A 69 11.09 2.53 3.29
N ARG A 70 10.30 2.98 2.30
CA ARG A 70 8.85 3.20 2.42
C ARG A 70 8.13 2.74 1.16
N VAL A 71 6.89 2.28 1.31
CA VAL A 71 6.05 1.95 0.16
C VAL A 71 5.26 3.19 -0.24
N LEU A 72 5.50 3.70 -1.44
CA LEU A 72 4.73 4.80 -2.02
C LEU A 72 3.82 4.25 -3.12
N THR A 73 2.67 4.89 -3.30
CA THR A 73 1.70 4.51 -4.34
C THR A 73 1.64 5.60 -5.40
N LEU A 74 2.13 5.31 -6.61
CA LEU A 74 1.86 6.12 -7.79
C LEU A 74 0.73 5.45 -8.57
N SER A 75 -0.48 5.95 -8.37
CA SER A 75 -1.68 5.32 -8.90
C SER A 75 -2.15 5.96 -10.20
N PRO A 76 -2.37 5.16 -11.27
CA PRO A 76 -3.14 5.57 -12.44
C PRO A 76 -4.64 5.31 -12.29
N CYS A 77 -5.07 4.72 -11.16
CA CYS A 77 -6.42 4.23 -10.95
C CYS A 77 -7.39 5.37 -10.62
N GLN A 78 -8.67 5.14 -10.90
CA GLN A 78 -9.74 6.08 -10.62
C GLN A 78 -10.15 6.08 -9.15
N VAL A 79 -10.94 7.09 -8.78
CA VAL A 79 -11.56 7.14 -7.45
C VAL A 79 -12.48 5.93 -7.28
N GLY A 80 -12.32 5.19 -6.19
CA GLY A 80 -13.08 3.96 -5.92
C GLY A 80 -12.40 2.68 -6.43
N GLU A 81 -11.20 2.78 -6.98
CA GLU A 81 -10.35 1.64 -7.34
C GLU A 81 -9.19 1.47 -6.36
N PHE A 82 -8.71 0.22 -6.24
CA PHE A 82 -7.51 -0.15 -5.53
C PHE A 82 -6.37 -0.39 -6.54
N THR A 83 -5.17 0.09 -6.21
CA THR A 83 -3.96 -0.07 -7.02
C THR A 83 -3.13 -1.22 -6.51
N CYS A 84 -2.92 -2.23 -7.33
CA CYS A 84 -2.03 -3.36 -7.06
C CYS A 84 -0.55 -2.93 -7.06
N THR A 85 0.35 -3.80 -6.60
CA THR A 85 1.81 -3.51 -6.57
C THR A 85 2.36 -3.36 -7.98
N ASP A 86 1.86 -4.13 -8.94
CA ASP A 86 2.19 -4.06 -10.37
C ASP A 86 1.57 -2.86 -11.11
N GLY A 87 0.78 -2.03 -10.42
CA GLY A 87 0.13 -0.84 -10.99
C GLY A 87 -1.23 -1.11 -11.65
N SER A 88 -1.70 -2.36 -11.69
CA SER A 88 -3.05 -2.67 -12.16
C SER A 88 -4.13 -2.16 -11.19
N CYS A 89 -5.34 -1.97 -11.72
CA CYS A 89 -6.48 -1.41 -11.00
C CYS A 89 -7.59 -2.44 -10.87
N ILE A 90 -8.15 -2.56 -9.67
CA ILE A 90 -9.34 -3.36 -9.38
C ILE A 90 -10.37 -2.51 -8.62
N PRO A 91 -11.68 -2.83 -8.63
CA PRO A 91 -12.64 -2.14 -7.79
C PRO A 91 -12.25 -2.25 -6.31
N PHE A 92 -12.38 -1.16 -5.54
CA PHE A 92 -11.98 -1.15 -4.12
C PHE A 92 -12.69 -2.23 -3.28
N ALA A 93 -13.93 -2.60 -3.65
CA ALA A 93 -14.68 -3.66 -2.99
C ALA A 93 -14.03 -5.06 -3.08
N LYS A 94 -13.07 -5.25 -4.00
CA LYS A 94 -12.33 -6.51 -4.16
C LYS A 94 -11.08 -6.61 -3.31
N ARG A 95 -10.76 -5.57 -2.54
CA ARG A 95 -9.62 -5.58 -1.62
C ARG A 95 -9.98 -6.38 -0.36
N CYS A 96 -9.21 -7.41 -0.02
CA CYS A 96 -9.45 -8.28 1.12
C CYS A 96 -10.80 -9.02 1.03
N ASP A 97 -11.20 -9.45 -0.17
CA ASP A 97 -12.44 -10.19 -0.40
C ASP A 97 -12.25 -11.71 -0.42
N LEU A 98 -11.04 -12.18 -0.06
CA LEU A 98 -10.60 -13.57 -0.04
C LEU A 98 -10.41 -14.18 -1.44
N LYS A 99 -10.38 -13.36 -2.49
CA LYS A 99 -10.14 -13.79 -3.86
C LYS A 99 -8.98 -12.98 -4.46
N PHE A 100 -8.10 -13.68 -5.18
CA PHE A 100 -7.02 -13.00 -5.90
C PHE A 100 -7.57 -12.39 -7.20
N ASP A 101 -7.66 -11.07 -7.24
CA ASP A 101 -8.07 -10.26 -8.37
C ASP A 101 -6.89 -9.45 -8.95
N CYS A 102 -5.90 -9.05 -8.13
CA CYS A 102 -4.63 -8.56 -8.66
C CYS A 102 -3.80 -9.69 -9.27
N LYS A 103 -3.07 -9.41 -10.35
CA LYS A 103 -2.13 -10.39 -10.94
C LYS A 103 -1.00 -10.77 -9.99
N ASP A 104 -0.56 -9.81 -9.17
CA ASP A 104 0.43 -9.97 -8.12
C ASP A 104 -0.16 -10.43 -6.77
N LYS A 105 -1.48 -10.61 -6.68
CA LYS A 105 -2.22 -11.05 -5.48
C LYS A 105 -2.13 -10.09 -4.28
N THR A 106 -1.72 -8.85 -4.51
CA THR A 106 -1.46 -7.89 -3.43
C THR A 106 -2.73 -7.30 -2.83
N ASP A 107 -3.86 -7.45 -3.51
CA ASP A 107 -5.22 -7.23 -3.01
C ASP A 107 -5.61 -8.15 -1.86
N GLU A 108 -4.88 -9.24 -1.61
CA GLU A 108 -5.12 -10.11 -0.44
C GLU A 108 -3.95 -10.11 0.55
N SER A 109 -2.96 -9.23 0.35
CA SER A 109 -1.80 -9.08 1.25
C SER A 109 -2.07 -8.07 2.35
N PHE A 110 -1.57 -8.25 3.57
CA PHE A 110 -1.80 -7.30 4.69
C PHE A 110 -3.29 -7.04 5.01
N CYS A 111 -4.11 -8.09 4.95
CA CYS A 111 -5.50 -8.06 5.39
C CYS A 111 -5.57 -8.62 6.81
N ASP A 112 -6.05 -7.81 7.77
CA ASP A 112 -6.37 -8.27 9.12
C ASP A 112 -7.85 -8.62 9.18
N ILE A 113 -8.18 -9.82 9.65
CA ILE A 113 -9.58 -10.21 9.90
C ILE A 113 -10.05 -9.46 11.15
N VAL A 114 -11.01 -8.55 10.96
CA VAL A 114 -11.62 -7.83 12.07
C VAL A 114 -12.70 -8.71 12.69
N ASN A 115 -12.38 -9.30 13.85
CA ASN A 115 -13.36 -10.00 14.68
C ASN A 115 -14.09 -8.99 15.56
N TYR A 116 -15.30 -8.62 15.17
CA TYR A 116 -16.15 -7.76 15.98
C TYR A 116 -16.72 -8.56 17.17
N PRO A 117 -16.61 -8.06 18.42
CA PRO A 117 -17.25 -8.70 19.55
C PRO A 117 -18.78 -8.65 19.39
N GLY A 118 -19.51 -9.58 20.02
CA GLY A 118 -20.96 -9.69 19.88
C GLY A 118 -21.75 -8.44 20.33
N ASP A 119 -21.14 -7.58 21.15
CA ASP A 119 -21.71 -6.30 21.60
C ASP A 119 -21.30 -5.11 20.71
N TYR A 120 -20.63 -5.34 19.58
CA TYR A 120 -20.26 -4.29 18.64
C TYR A 120 -21.50 -3.60 18.06
N ARG A 121 -21.62 -2.31 18.35
CA ARG A 121 -22.71 -1.47 17.85
C ARG A 121 -22.21 -0.66 16.66
N SER A 122 -22.46 -1.14 15.44
CA SER A 122 -22.04 -0.49 14.18
C SER A 122 -22.52 0.96 14.01
N LYS A 123 -23.62 1.33 14.67
CA LYS A 123 -24.17 2.70 14.67
C LYS A 123 -23.46 3.66 15.60
N LEU A 124 -22.58 3.15 16.48
CA LEU A 124 -21.80 3.96 17.40
C LEU A 124 -20.33 3.85 17.02
N PRO A 125 -19.53 4.93 17.11
CA PRO A 125 -18.10 4.82 16.96
C PRO A 125 -17.56 3.80 17.99
N PRO A 126 -16.51 3.03 17.66
CA PRO A 126 -15.86 2.16 18.62
C PRO A 126 -15.53 2.96 19.87
N ARG A 127 -15.90 2.45 21.06
CA ARG A 127 -15.48 3.12 22.30
C ARG A 127 -13.96 3.19 22.28
N PRO A 128 -13.34 4.36 22.52
CA PRO A 128 -11.90 4.44 22.64
C PRO A 128 -11.43 3.37 23.61
N ALA A 129 -10.44 2.58 23.20
CA ALA A 129 -9.86 1.59 24.10
C ALA A 129 -9.38 2.34 25.35
N LEU A 130 -10.02 2.08 26.49
CA LEU A 130 -9.55 2.60 27.76
C LEU A 130 -8.11 2.10 27.89
N ARG A 131 -7.16 3.01 28.12
CA ARG A 131 -5.77 2.65 28.44
C ARG A 131 -5.76 1.97 29.81
N ILE A 132 -6.16 0.70 29.86
CA ILE A 132 -6.07 -0.13 31.05
C ILE A 132 -4.61 -0.58 31.11
N ARG A 133 -3.89 -0.24 32.20
CA ARG A 133 -2.57 -0.81 32.49
C ARG A 133 -2.70 -2.33 32.41
N ALA A 134 -1.83 -2.95 31.62
CA ALA A 134 -1.82 -4.38 31.37
C ALA A 134 -2.01 -5.19 32.66
N SER A 135 -3.14 -5.89 32.73
CA SER A 135 -3.32 -7.05 33.59
C SER A 135 -3.91 -8.14 32.72
N SER A 136 -3.29 -9.29 32.83
CA SER A 136 -3.36 -10.50 32.00
C SER A 136 -4.74 -10.91 31.50
N THR A 137 -4.75 -11.46 30.28
CA THR A 137 -5.79 -12.23 29.56
C THR A 137 -6.68 -11.42 28.60
N GLY A 138 -6.23 -11.33 27.35
CA GLY A 138 -6.94 -10.68 26.25
C GLY A 138 -6.00 -10.38 25.09
N VAL A 139 -5.31 -11.41 24.60
CA VAL A 139 -4.42 -11.28 23.45
C VAL A 139 -5.30 -11.01 22.23
N VAL A 140 -5.17 -9.83 21.61
CA VAL A 140 -5.52 -9.67 20.19
C VAL A 140 -4.50 -10.52 19.44
N THR A 141 -4.85 -11.79 19.19
CA THR A 141 -4.01 -12.64 18.38
C THR A 141 -4.12 -12.13 16.95
N ARG A 142 -2.98 -11.71 16.38
CA ARG A 142 -2.82 -11.66 14.93
C ARG A 142 -2.99 -13.08 14.42
N GLY A 143 -4.21 -13.41 13.99
CA GLY A 143 -4.51 -14.69 13.39
C GLY A 143 -3.74 -14.81 12.08
N LEU A 144 -2.73 -15.68 12.06
CA LEU A 144 -2.17 -16.17 10.80
C LEU A 144 -3.28 -16.98 10.11
N ASN A 145 -3.55 -16.68 8.84
CA ASN A 145 -4.48 -17.47 8.03
C ASN A 145 -4.13 -18.96 8.14
N PRO A 146 -5.10 -19.86 8.44
CA PRO A 146 -4.87 -21.29 8.34
C PRO A 146 -4.68 -21.70 6.87
N PRO A 147 -3.87 -22.73 6.57
CA PRO A 147 -3.68 -23.22 5.21
C PRO A 147 -5.00 -23.78 4.66
N LEU A 148 -5.27 -23.45 3.38
CA LEU A 148 -6.51 -23.64 2.62
C LEU A 148 -7.00 -25.09 2.40
N ASN A 149 -6.57 -26.10 3.16
CA ASN A 149 -6.99 -27.50 2.95
C ASN A 149 -7.23 -28.28 4.25
N ALA A 150 -8.29 -27.95 4.98
CA ALA A 150 -8.85 -28.84 6.00
C ALA A 150 -10.31 -29.17 5.63
N PRO A 151 -10.70 -30.46 5.52
CA PRO A 151 -12.06 -30.83 5.14
C PRO A 151 -13.04 -30.53 6.29
N LEU A 152 -14.23 -30.01 5.94
CA LEU A 152 -15.32 -29.73 6.87
C LEU A 152 -15.91 -31.04 7.40
N GLY A 153 -15.55 -31.41 8.63
CA GLY A 153 -16.23 -32.46 9.38
C GLY A 153 -17.48 -31.91 10.06
N TYR A 154 -18.66 -32.31 9.57
CA TYR A 154 -19.92 -32.19 10.30
C TYR A 154 -19.89 -33.11 11.53
N ALA A 155 -20.16 -32.59 12.72
CA ALA A 155 -20.47 -33.38 13.89
C ALA A 155 -21.90 -33.06 14.35
N GLY A 156 -22.82 -33.99 14.06
CA GLY A 156 -24.04 -34.16 14.83
C GLY A 156 -23.77 -34.99 16.08
N GLY A 157 -24.64 -34.84 17.07
CA GLY A 157 -24.62 -35.52 18.36
C GLY A 157 -25.38 -34.72 19.40
#